data_AF-A0A2W4SQ65-F1
#
_entry.id   AF-A0A2W4SQ65-F1
#
_cell.length_a   1.000
_cell.length_b   1.000
_cell.length_c   1.000
_cell.angle_alpha   90.00
_cell.angle_beta   90.00
_cell.angle_gamma   90.00
#
_symmetry.space_group_name_H-M   'P 1'
#
loop_
_entity.id
_entity.type
_entity.pdbx_description
1 polymer ?
#
loop_
_entity_poly.entity_id
_entity_poly.type
_entity_poly.pdbx_seq_one_letter_code
_entity_poly.pdbx_strand_id
1 'polypeptide(L)'
;MSRTTEAERLVVQRVGQGIFREALLAYWGGRCPMTGISDPALLRASHIVPWSQCDNDAHRLDVHNGLLLSALWDAAFDAGLVSFTDDGSVLFSSKLTPDARGVLTSCSTDKLCGLTGAHAVNLRRHRQMYGFCD
;
A
#
# COMPACT_ATOMS: atom_id res chain seq x y z
N MET A 1 23.78 13.96 -18.52
CA MET A 1 22.71 13.09 -17.98
C MET A 1 22.07 12.36 -19.16
N SER A 2 22.30 11.05 -19.27
CA SER A 2 21.72 10.24 -20.36
C SER A 2 20.22 10.10 -20.15
N ARG A 3 19.42 10.41 -21.18
CA ARG A 3 17.98 10.12 -21.20
C ARG A 3 17.82 8.62 -21.41
N THR A 4 17.41 7.91 -20.37
CA THR A 4 17.04 6.49 -20.45
C THR A 4 15.81 6.32 -21.35
N THR A 5 15.83 5.26 -22.14
CA THR A 5 14.74 4.86 -23.02
C THR A 5 13.54 4.33 -22.24
N GLU A 6 12.36 4.31 -22.85
CA GLU A 6 11.15 3.77 -22.23
C GLU A 6 11.30 2.29 -21.83
N ALA A 7 11.98 1.50 -22.65
CA ALA A 7 12.30 0.11 -22.35
C ALA A 7 13.18 -0.05 -21.10
N GLU A 8 14.23 0.78 -20.96
CA GLU A 8 15.08 0.78 -19.76
C GLU A 8 14.29 1.17 -18.50
N ARG A 9 13.38 2.15 -18.61
CA ARG A 9 12.51 2.55 -17.49
C ARG A 9 11.58 1.43 -17.05
N LEU A 10 10.99 0.69 -18.00
CA LEU A 10 10.12 -0.46 -17.70
C LEU A 10 10.89 -1.59 -17.01
N VAL A 11 12.12 -1.87 -17.45
CA VAL A 11 12.99 -2.88 -16.81
C VAL A 11 13.35 -2.47 -15.39
N VAL A 12 13.80 -1.23 -15.19
CA VAL A 12 14.14 -0.70 -13.84
C VAL A 12 12.93 -0.76 -12.92
N GLN A 13 11.75 -0.35 -13.40
CA GLN A 13 10.52 -0.42 -12.63
C GLN A 13 10.19 -1.87 -12.24
N ARG A 14 10.29 -2.82 -13.17
CA ARG A 14 10.01 -4.24 -12.89
C ARG A 14 10.95 -4.81 -11.83
N VAL A 15 12.26 -4.55 -11.96
CA VAL A 15 13.26 -5.02 -11.00
C VAL A 15 13.03 -4.38 -9.63
N GLY A 16 12.82 -3.07 -9.60
CA GLY A 16 12.58 -2.35 -8.35
C GLY A 16 11.28 -2.77 -7.65
N GLN A 17 10.21 -3.04 -8.39
CA GLN A 17 8.97 -3.60 -7.86
C GLN A 17 9.19 -4.99 -7.23
N GLY A 18 10.03 -5.83 -7.84
CA GLY A 18 10.44 -7.11 -7.25
C GLY A 18 11.18 -6.94 -5.92
N ILE A 19 12.19 -6.06 -5.89
CA ILE A 19 12.97 -5.76 -4.67
C ILE A 19 12.06 -5.21 -3.57
N PHE A 20 11.18 -4.27 -3.91
CA PHE A 20 10.23 -3.66 -2.99
C PHE A 20 9.28 -4.70 -2.39
N ARG A 21 8.75 -5.60 -3.22
CA ARG A 21 7.89 -6.70 -2.77
C ARG A 21 8.59 -7.59 -1.75
N GLU A 22 9.82 -8.03 -2.03
CA GLU A 22 10.57 -8.87 -1.09
C GLU A 22 10.87 -8.14 0.22
N ALA A 23 11.18 -6.85 0.15
CA ALA A 23 11.40 -6.02 1.33
C ALA A 23 10.13 -5.89 2.20
N LEU A 24 8.95 -5.74 1.58
CA LEU A 24 7.69 -5.72 2.30
C LEU A 24 7.30 -7.08 2.88
N LEU A 25 7.55 -8.17 2.15
CA LEU A 25 7.38 -9.53 2.70
C LEU A 25 8.20 -9.72 3.96
N ALA A 26 9.46 -9.28 3.97
CA ALA A 26 10.30 -9.33 5.16
C ALA A 26 9.79 -8.42 6.28
N TYR A 27 9.46 -7.15 5.98
CA TYR A 27 9.01 -6.17 6.97
C TYR A 27 7.70 -6.59 7.67
N TRP A 28 6.73 -7.06 6.91
CA TRP A 28 5.39 -7.43 7.39
C TRP A 28 5.29 -8.91 7.85
N GLY A 29 6.42 -9.62 7.95
CA GLY A 29 6.45 -11.02 8.41
C GLY A 29 5.71 -11.99 7.48
N GLY A 30 5.66 -11.67 6.18
CA GLY A 30 5.01 -12.48 5.15
C GLY A 30 3.49 -12.56 5.29
N ARG A 31 2.86 -11.60 5.98
CA ARG A 31 1.42 -11.60 6.25
C ARG A 31 0.78 -10.25 5.95
N CYS A 32 -0.44 -10.30 5.43
CA CYS A 32 -1.29 -9.12 5.38
C CYS A 32 -1.62 -8.67 6.81
N PRO A 33 -1.27 -7.44 7.23
CA PRO A 33 -1.53 -6.95 8.58
C PRO A 33 -3.03 -6.74 8.85
N MET A 34 -3.85 -6.64 7.80
CA MET A 34 -5.30 -6.49 7.92
C MET A 34 -6.04 -7.83 8.03
N THR A 35 -5.60 -8.86 7.31
CA THR A 35 -6.38 -10.12 7.17
C THR A 35 -5.65 -11.34 7.72
N GLY A 36 -4.37 -11.24 8.07
CA GLY A 36 -3.54 -12.35 8.52
C GLY A 36 -3.13 -13.37 7.44
N ILE A 37 -3.65 -13.22 6.21
CA ILE A 37 -3.32 -14.08 5.06
C ILE A 37 -1.81 -14.10 4.86
N SER A 38 -1.23 -15.30 4.72
CA SER A 38 0.20 -15.51 4.47
C SER A 38 0.53 -16.09 3.11
N ASP A 39 -0.47 -16.47 2.32
CA ASP A 39 -0.28 -17.07 1.00
C ASP A 39 0.29 -16.04 0.03
N PRO A 40 1.56 -16.15 -0.41
CA PRO A 40 2.21 -15.07 -1.17
C PRO A 40 1.50 -14.74 -2.48
N ALA A 41 0.82 -15.70 -3.09
CA ALA A 41 0.02 -15.52 -4.30
C ALA A 41 -1.16 -14.55 -4.11
N LEU A 42 -1.67 -14.43 -2.88
CA LEU A 42 -2.77 -13.54 -2.52
C LEU A 42 -2.28 -12.19 -1.96
N LEU A 43 -0.98 -12.02 -1.78
CA LEU A 43 -0.37 -10.81 -1.23
C LEU A 43 0.14 -9.87 -2.33
N ARG A 44 -0.03 -8.57 -2.09
CA ARG A 44 0.38 -7.48 -2.96
C ARG A 44 1.21 -6.46 -2.20
N ALA A 45 2.20 -5.93 -2.89
CA ALA A 45 3.08 -4.87 -2.40
C ALA A 45 2.47 -3.53 -2.83
N SER A 46 1.58 -2.99 -2.01
CA SER A 46 0.86 -1.75 -2.32
C SER A 46 1.74 -0.55 -1.93
N HIS A 47 1.93 0.38 -2.86
CA HIS A 47 2.59 1.65 -2.59
C HIS A 47 1.60 2.62 -1.94
N ILE A 48 2.00 3.26 -0.85
CA ILE A 48 1.19 4.31 -0.21
C ILE A 48 1.18 5.58 -1.08
N VAL A 49 2.38 6.03 -1.49
CA VAL A 49 2.56 7.07 -2.50
C VAL A 49 2.95 6.39 -3.81
N PRO A 50 2.18 6.58 -4.90
CA PRO A 50 2.43 5.90 -6.17
C PRO A 50 3.86 6.11 -6.68
N TRP A 51 4.40 5.08 -7.34
CA TRP A 51 5.76 5.08 -7.90
C TRP A 51 6.10 6.33 -8.75
N SER A 52 5.11 6.82 -9.51
CA SER A 52 5.23 7.99 -10.39
C SER A 52 5.31 9.32 -9.64
N GLN A 53 4.87 9.36 -8.37
CA GLN A 53 4.85 10.54 -7.52
C GLN A 53 5.94 10.51 -6.43
N CYS A 54 6.76 9.46 -6.41
CA CYS A 54 7.91 9.37 -5.49
C CYS A 54 9.03 10.31 -5.95
N ASP A 55 9.66 10.98 -4.97
CA ASP A 55 10.68 12.01 -5.22
C ASP A 55 11.98 11.44 -5.80
N ASN A 56 12.32 10.18 -5.47
CA ASN A 56 13.53 9.49 -5.90
C ASN A 56 13.39 7.96 -5.80
N ASP A 57 14.40 7.23 -6.28
CA ASP A 57 14.40 5.76 -6.25
C ASP A 57 14.46 5.18 -4.83
N ALA A 58 15.08 5.87 -3.87
CA ALA A 58 15.06 5.42 -2.48
C ALA A 58 13.64 5.43 -1.91
N HIS A 59 12.84 6.47 -2.19
CA HIS A 59 11.43 6.55 -1.78
C HIS A 59 10.54 5.50 -2.47
N ARG A 60 10.87 5.10 -3.70
CA ARG A 60 10.17 4.02 -4.42
C ARG A 60 10.40 2.63 -3.81
N LEU A 61 11.55 2.45 -3.17
CA LEU A 61 11.98 1.18 -2.56
C LEU A 61 11.85 1.19 -1.02
N ASP A 62 11.38 2.29 -0.43
CA ASP A 62 11.23 2.46 1.00
C ASP A 62 10.05 1.62 1.52
N VAL A 63 10.32 0.68 2.42
CA VAL A 63 9.30 -0.15 3.07
C VAL A 63 8.24 0.68 3.80
N HIS A 64 8.58 1.89 4.27
CA HIS A 64 7.63 2.80 4.91
C HIS A 64 6.71 3.52 3.93
N ASN A 65 6.97 3.42 2.63
CA ASN A 65 6.07 3.80 1.56
C ASN A 65 5.26 2.60 1.04
N GLY A 66 5.20 1.49 1.78
CA GLY A 66 4.54 0.28 1.34
C GLY A 66 3.76 -0.45 2.42
N LEU A 67 2.66 -1.08 1.99
CA LEU A 67 1.87 -2.01 2.78
C LEU A 67 1.85 -3.36 2.06
N LEU A 68 2.00 -4.45 2.81
CA LEU A 68 1.78 -5.79 2.27
C LEU A 68 0.31 -6.16 2.49
N LEU A 69 -0.54 -5.99 1.48
CA LEU A 69 -1.99 -6.20 1.60
C LEU A 69 -2.44 -7.48 0.89
N SER A 70 -3.59 -8.02 1.29
CA SER A 70 -4.26 -9.03 0.48
C SER A 70 -4.83 -8.39 -0.78
N ALA A 71 -4.99 -9.16 -1.86
CA ALA A 71 -5.38 -8.62 -3.17
C ALA A 71 -6.66 -7.76 -3.15
N LEU A 72 -7.64 -8.08 -2.29
CA LEU A 72 -8.85 -7.27 -2.16
C LEU A 72 -8.59 -5.94 -1.43
N TRP A 73 -7.79 -5.97 -0.36
CA TRP A 73 -7.42 -4.78 0.41
C TRP A 73 -6.51 -3.85 -0.39
N ASP A 74 -5.56 -4.41 -1.14
CA ASP A 74 -4.72 -3.73 -2.12
C ASP A 74 -5.57 -2.97 -3.14
N ALA A 75 -6.49 -3.66 -3.82
CA ALA A 75 -7.37 -3.04 -4.80
C ALA A 75 -8.25 -1.92 -4.20
N ALA A 76 -8.75 -2.11 -2.98
CA ALA A 76 -9.55 -1.09 -2.29
C ALA A 76 -8.70 0.13 -1.91
N PHE A 77 -7.47 -0.09 -1.46
CA PHE A 77 -6.55 0.97 -1.04
C PHE A 77 -6.06 1.77 -2.24
N ASP A 78 -5.53 1.11 -3.28
CA ASP A 78 -5.06 1.75 -4.52
C ASP A 78 -6.16 2.56 -5.22
N ALA A 79 -7.42 2.12 -5.13
CA ALA A 79 -8.58 2.83 -5.66
C ALA A 79 -9.08 3.99 -4.78
N GLY A 80 -8.47 4.21 -3.61
CA GLY A 80 -8.89 5.22 -2.64
C GLY A 80 -10.25 4.93 -2.01
N LEU A 81 -10.69 3.68 -2.00
CA LEU A 81 -11.92 3.25 -1.33
C LEU A 81 -11.71 3.03 0.16
N VAL A 82 -10.48 2.74 0.56
CA VAL A 82 -10.04 2.70 1.96
C VAL A 82 -8.75 3.48 2.16
N SER A 83 -8.52 3.93 3.37
CA SER A 83 -7.22 4.41 3.83
C SER A 83 -7.05 4.06 5.31
N PHE A 84 -5.94 4.51 5.90
CA PHE A 84 -5.66 4.28 7.32
C PHE A 84 -5.29 5.61 7.98
N THR A 85 -5.75 5.79 9.22
CA THR A 85 -5.24 6.83 10.11
C THR A 85 -3.79 6.54 10.51
N ASP A 86 -3.14 7.51 11.15
CA ASP A 86 -1.75 7.38 11.59
C ASP A 86 -1.57 6.27 12.65
N ASP A 87 -2.63 5.94 13.40
CA ASP A 87 -2.64 4.83 14.34
C ASP A 87 -3.03 3.49 13.70
N GLY A 88 -3.49 3.48 12.45
CA GLY A 88 -3.84 2.27 11.69
C GLY A 88 -5.33 1.93 11.65
N SER A 89 -6.19 2.76 12.22
CA SER A 89 -7.65 2.58 12.11
C SER A 89 -8.10 2.73 10.66
N VAL A 90 -9.04 1.88 10.22
CA VAL A 90 -9.53 1.91 8.83
C VAL A 90 -10.45 3.11 8.60
N LEU A 91 -10.21 3.82 7.50
CA LEU A 91 -11.08 4.85 6.96
C LEU A 91 -11.75 4.32 5.70
N PHE A 92 -13.08 4.43 5.62
CA PHE A 92 -13.85 3.99 4.45
C PHE A 92 -14.33 5.21 3.65
N SER A 93 -14.12 5.18 2.34
CA SER A 93 -14.65 6.19 1.44
C SER A 93 -16.17 6.10 1.36
N SER A 94 -16.84 7.24 1.17
CA SER A 94 -18.29 7.28 0.89
C SER A 94 -18.65 6.61 -0.44
N LYS A 95 -17.67 6.38 -1.31
CA LYS A 95 -17.84 5.68 -2.60
C LYS A 95 -17.87 4.16 -2.45
N LEU A 96 -17.48 3.61 -1.30
CA LEU A 96 -17.47 2.17 -1.07
C LEU A 96 -18.90 1.67 -0.80
N THR A 97 -19.34 0.68 -1.57
CA THR A 97 -20.69 0.12 -1.40
C THR A 97 -20.80 -0.68 -0.09
N PRO A 98 -22.01 -0.79 0.49
CA PRO A 98 -22.23 -1.59 1.70
C PRO A 98 -21.77 -3.05 1.56
N ASP A 99 -22.01 -3.67 0.40
CA ASP A 99 -21.62 -5.06 0.15
C ASP A 99 -20.10 -5.22 0.16
N ALA A 100 -19.37 -4.36 -0.55
CA ALA A 100 -17.92 -4.39 -0.58
C ALA A 100 -17.32 -4.11 0.81
N ARG A 101 -17.90 -3.16 1.54
CA ARG A 101 -17.51 -2.88 2.94
C ARG A 101 -17.71 -4.11 3.82
N GLY A 102 -18.86 -4.78 3.72
CA GLY A 102 -19.16 -5.99 4.49
C GLY A 102 -18.14 -7.11 4.26
N VAL A 103 -17.73 -7.34 3.01
CA VAL A 103 -16.70 -8.33 2.66
C VAL A 103 -15.31 -7.93 3.19
N LEU A 104 -14.95 -6.65 3.10
CA LEU A 104 -13.67 -6.18 3.62
C LEU A 104 -13.59 -6.37 5.15
N THR A 105 -14.66 -6.04 5.87
CA THR A 105 -14.71 -6.12 7.33
C THR A 105 -14.88 -7.54 7.88
N SER A 106 -15.49 -8.47 7.13
CA SER A 106 -15.74 -9.84 7.64
C SER A 106 -14.46 -10.69 7.77
N CYS A 107 -13.42 -10.34 7.02
CA CYS A 107 -12.17 -11.09 6.94
C CYS A 107 -10.96 -10.26 7.39
N SER A 108 -11.17 -9.19 8.16
CA SER A 108 -10.09 -8.30 8.60
C SER A 108 -10.20 -7.83 10.05
N THR A 109 -9.10 -7.30 10.55
CA THR A 109 -9.02 -6.57 11.81
C THR A 109 -9.44 -5.12 11.60
N ASP A 110 -9.96 -4.47 12.65
CA ASP A 110 -10.33 -3.05 12.57
C ASP A 110 -9.12 -2.09 12.51
N LYS A 111 -7.91 -2.61 12.74
CA LYS A 111 -6.69 -1.81 12.88
C LYS A 111 -5.48 -2.47 12.23
N LEU A 112 -4.76 -1.70 11.43
CA LEU A 112 -3.48 -2.06 10.83
C LEU A 112 -2.35 -1.89 11.86
N CYS A 113 -1.84 -2.99 12.39
CA CYS A 113 -0.72 -3.01 13.34
C CYS A 113 0.62 -3.05 12.61
N GLY A 114 1.68 -2.42 13.15
CA GLY A 114 3.04 -2.45 12.57
C GLY A 114 3.43 -1.16 11.82
N LEU A 115 2.55 -0.16 11.82
CA LEU A 115 2.86 1.18 11.33
C LEU A 115 3.88 1.88 12.24
N THR A 116 4.65 2.76 11.62
CA THR A 116 5.62 3.65 12.28
C THR A 116 5.32 5.10 11.88
N GLY A 117 5.95 6.06 12.55
CA GLY A 117 5.82 7.47 12.19
C GLY A 117 6.21 7.78 10.73
N ALA A 118 7.10 6.98 10.13
CA ALA A 118 7.46 7.12 8.71
C ALA A 118 6.28 6.75 7.79
N HIS A 119 5.51 5.70 8.13
CA HIS A 119 4.29 5.37 7.38
C HIS A 119 3.25 6.47 7.48
N ALA A 120 3.08 7.08 8.66
CA ALA A 120 2.11 8.14 8.88
C ALA A 120 2.32 9.36 7.96
N VAL A 121 3.56 9.66 7.57
CA VAL A 121 3.86 10.73 6.59
C VAL A 121 3.31 10.36 5.21
N ASN A 122 3.53 9.13 4.75
CA ASN A 122 3.03 8.68 3.45
C ASN A 122 1.50 8.49 3.48
N LEU A 123 0.93 7.96 4.56
CA LEU A 123 -0.52 7.76 4.70
C LEU A 123 -1.28 9.09 4.68
N ARG A 124 -0.72 10.15 5.28
CA ARG A 124 -1.27 11.51 5.14
C ARG A 124 -1.33 11.96 3.68
N ARG A 125 -0.28 11.71 2.89
CA ARG A 125 -0.28 12.01 1.44
C ARG A 125 -1.35 11.21 0.71
N HIS A 126 -1.50 9.92 1.02
CA HIS A 126 -2.55 9.09 0.45
C HIS A 126 -3.95 9.62 0.79
N ARG A 127 -4.21 9.95 2.06
CA ARG A 127 -5.49 10.55 2.50
C ARG A 127 -5.81 11.84 1.77
N GLN A 128 -4.83 12.73 1.63
CA GLN A 128 -4.97 13.97 0.86
C GLN A 128 -5.28 13.71 -0.62
N MET A 129 -4.60 12.73 -1.24
CA MET A 129 -4.80 12.37 -2.65
C MET A 129 -6.23 11.90 -2.94
N TYR A 130 -6.81 11.12 -2.02
CA TYR A 130 -8.12 10.51 -2.20
C TYR A 130 -9.26 11.22 -1.43
N GLY A 131 -8.96 12.33 -0.74
CA GLY A 131 -9.95 13.18 -0.08
C GLY A 131 -10.50 12.62 1.24
N PHE A 132 -9.70 11.87 2.00
CA PHE A 132 -10.04 11.50 3.37
C PHE A 132 -9.72 12.68 4.30
N CYS A 133 -10.70 13.14 5.09
CA CYS A 133 -10.50 14.18 6.09
C CYS A 133 -9.74 13.61 7.30
N ASP A 134 -8.79 14.39 7.83
CA ASP A 134 -8.09 14.11 9.10
C ASP A 134 -8.97 14.44 10.32
#